data_AF-A0A0W0REM2-F1
#
_entry.id   AF-A0A0W0REM2-F1
#
_cell.length_a   1.000
_cell.length_b   1.000
_cell.length_c   1.000
_cell.angle_alpha   90.00
_cell.angle_beta   90.00
_cell.angle_gamma   90.00
#
_symmetry.space_group_name_H-M   'P 1'
#
loop_
_entity.id
_entity.type
_entity.pdbx_description
1 polymer ?
#
loop_
_entity_poly.entity_id
_entity_poly.type
_entity_poly.pdbx_seq_one_letter_code
_entity_poly.pdbx_strand_id
1 'polypeptide(L)'
;MEITIDVGADTLHSLNKIAKTNNTELNITAAEMLSFGARIYLQSLEKKTDESTQLLLENSVRSIQIITEILYSVYNKDLSKMGAYDAETALAMIERMIPNILKGIS
;
A
#
# COMPACT_ATOMS: atom_id res chain seq x y z
N MET A 1 21.52 18.47 -22.76
CA MET A 1 20.61 18.18 -23.89
C MET A 1 19.24 18.68 -23.51
N GLU A 2 18.57 19.39 -24.40
CA GLU A 2 17.20 19.86 -24.21
C GLU A 2 16.26 18.97 -25.01
N ILE A 3 15.14 18.55 -24.42
CA ILE A 3 14.14 17.68 -25.05
C ILE A 3 12.80 18.41 -24.97
N THR A 4 12.18 18.64 -26.12
CA THR A 4 10.82 19.19 -26.22
C THR A 4 9.84 18.03 -26.32
N ILE A 5 8.81 18.03 -25.46
CA ILE A 5 7.82 16.96 -25.40
C ILE A 5 6.43 17.59 -25.48
N ASP A 6 5.67 17.19 -26.47
CA ASP A 6 4.25 17.55 -26.56
C ASP A 6 3.45 16.71 -25.59
N VAL A 7 2.68 17.37 -24.72
CA VAL A 7 1.82 16.74 -23.72
C VAL A 7 0.39 17.22 -23.89
N GLY A 8 -0.57 16.34 -23.58
CA GLY A 8 -2.00 16.70 -23.62
C GLY A 8 -2.34 17.83 -22.65
N ALA A 9 -3.38 18.59 -22.98
CA ALA A 9 -3.82 19.75 -22.20
C ALA A 9 -4.11 19.40 -20.72
N ASP A 10 -4.69 18.22 -20.46
CA ASP A 10 -5.00 17.75 -19.10
C ASP A 10 -3.74 17.44 -18.29
N THR A 11 -2.71 16.87 -18.93
CA THR A 11 -1.41 16.60 -18.32
C THR A 11 -0.69 17.90 -18.01
N LEU A 12 -0.71 18.86 -18.94
CA LEU A 12 -0.14 20.18 -18.73
C LEU A 12 -0.84 20.93 -17.58
N HIS A 13 -2.17 20.84 -17.50
CA HIS A 13 -2.94 21.44 -16.42
C HIS A 13 -2.56 20.83 -15.06
N SER A 14 -2.44 19.50 -15.01
CA SER A 14 -2.06 18.76 -13.81
C SER A 14 -0.63 19.10 -13.36
N LEU A 15 0.33 19.15 -14.29
CA LEU A 15 1.72 19.55 -14.01
C LEU A 15 1.79 20.98 -13.47
N ASN A 16 1.03 21.91 -14.04
CA ASN A 16 0.95 23.29 -13.54
C ASN A 16 0.38 23.37 -12.13
N LYS A 17 -0.64 22.56 -11.82
CA LYS A 17 -1.20 22.49 -10.47
C LYS A 17 -0.16 22.01 -9.46
N ILE A 18 0.55 20.93 -9.79
CA ILE A 18 1.59 20.34 -8.93
C ILE A 18 2.75 21.31 -8.71
N ALA A 19 3.25 21.94 -9.78
CA ALA A 19 4.33 22.93 -9.72
C ALA A 19 3.95 24.11 -8.79
N LYS A 20 2.71 24.61 -8.90
CA LYS A 20 2.20 25.66 -8.00
C LYS A 20 2.09 25.20 -6.56
N THR A 21 1.63 23.98 -6.30
CA THR A 21 1.52 23.43 -4.94
C THR A 21 2.89 23.29 -4.28
N ASN A 22 3.90 22.90 -5.04
CA ASN A 22 5.26 22.66 -4.52
C ASN A 22 6.16 23.90 -4.58
N ASN A 23 5.65 25.03 -5.09
CA ASN A 23 6.41 26.26 -5.32
C ASN A 23 7.68 26.03 -6.15
N THR A 24 7.55 25.19 -7.18
CA THR A 24 8.63 24.80 -8.10
C THR A 24 8.31 25.26 -9.52
N GLU A 25 9.35 25.42 -10.35
CA GLU A 25 9.14 25.71 -11.76
C GLU A 25 8.53 24.51 -12.50
N LEU A 26 7.69 24.79 -13.50
CA LEU A 26 7.03 23.76 -14.31
C LEU A 26 8.06 22.83 -14.97
N ASN A 27 9.14 23.38 -15.51
CA ASN A 27 10.17 22.63 -16.22
C ASN A 27 10.90 21.66 -15.28
N ILE A 28 11.22 22.11 -14.06
CA ILE A 28 11.86 21.28 -13.02
C ILE A 28 10.91 20.16 -12.63
N THR A 29 9.66 20.50 -12.33
CA THR A 29 8.63 19.54 -11.95
C THR A 29 8.41 18.50 -13.06
N ALA A 30 8.33 18.92 -14.31
CA ALA A 30 8.17 18.03 -15.46
C ALA A 30 9.37 17.08 -15.62
N ALA A 31 10.60 17.60 -15.47
CA ALA A 31 11.81 16.80 -15.54
C ALA A 31 11.89 15.76 -14.41
N GLU A 32 11.51 16.13 -13.18
CA GLU A 32 11.45 15.22 -12.04
C GLU A 32 10.40 14.12 -12.25
N MET A 33 9.20 14.48 -12.72
CA MET A 33 8.14 13.53 -13.01
C MET A 33 8.54 12.55 -14.13
N LEU A 34 9.20 13.04 -15.19
CA LEU A 34 9.74 12.18 -16.25
C LEU A 34 10.84 11.25 -15.74
N SER A 35 11.76 11.76 -14.91
CA SER A 35 12.81 10.95 -14.28
C SER A 35 12.24 9.87 -13.37
N PHE A 36 11.17 10.20 -12.63
CA PHE A 36 10.45 9.27 -11.78
C PHE A 36 9.73 8.20 -12.59
N GLY A 37 9.00 8.59 -13.64
CA GLY A 37 8.33 7.67 -14.56
C GLY A 37 9.31 6.71 -15.24
N ALA A 38 10.46 7.19 -15.69
CA ALA A 38 11.51 6.35 -16.25
C ALA A 38 12.05 5.32 -15.24
N ARG A 39 12.26 5.73 -13.98
CA ARG A 39 12.69 4.83 -12.90
C ARG A 39 11.64 3.76 -12.61
N ILE A 40 10.37 4.14 -12.47
CA ILE A 40 9.27 3.18 -12.27
C ILE A 40 9.18 2.20 -13.44
N TYR A 41 9.27 2.70 -14.67
CA TYR A 41 9.20 1.85 -15.85
C TYR A 41 10.33 0.82 -15.87
N LEU A 42 11.57 1.24 -15.62
CA LEU A 42 12.71 0.33 -15.53
C LEU A 42 12.54 -0.70 -14.41
N GLN A 43 12.07 -0.28 -13.23
CA GLN A 43 11.77 -1.20 -12.13
C GLN A 43 10.63 -2.16 -12.46
N SER A 44 9.62 -1.74 -13.22
CA SER A 44 8.51 -2.62 -13.64
C SER A 44 8.95 -3.72 -14.61
N LEU A 45 10.01 -3.46 -15.39
CA LEU A 45 10.61 -4.45 -16.30
C LEU A 45 11.46 -5.47 -15.53
N GLU A 46 12.09 -5.03 -14.44
CA GLU A 46 12.72 -5.92 -13.49
C GLU A 46 11.62 -6.67 -12.72
N LYS A 47 11.18 -7.82 -13.24
CA LYS A 47 10.28 -8.78 -12.56
C LYS A 47 10.88 -9.39 -11.28
N LYS A 48 11.70 -8.66 -10.55
CA LYS A 48 12.12 -9.00 -9.20
C LYS A 48 11.13 -8.34 -8.26
N THR A 49 10.08 -9.06 -7.91
CA THR A 49 9.48 -8.90 -6.59
C THR A 49 10.64 -8.95 -5.60
N ASP A 50 10.77 -7.93 -4.77
CA ASP A 50 11.75 -7.92 -3.69
C ASP A 50 11.59 -9.21 -2.88
N GLU A 51 12.60 -10.09 -2.91
CA GLU A 51 12.52 -11.43 -2.31
C GLU A 51 12.17 -11.35 -0.81
N SER A 52 12.63 -10.29 -0.15
CA SER A 52 12.34 -10.04 1.26
C SER A 52 10.86 -9.73 1.48
N THR A 53 10.26 -8.87 0.64
CA THR A 53 8.84 -8.53 0.67
C THR A 53 7.97 -9.75 0.35
N GLN A 54 8.38 -10.58 -0.62
CA GLN A 54 7.66 -11.81 -0.95
C GLN A 54 7.68 -12.79 0.22
N LEU A 55 8.84 -13.00 0.84
CA LEU A 55 8.97 -13.89 2.00
C LEU A 55 8.18 -13.39 3.21
N LEU A 56 8.16 -12.06 3.45
CA LEU A 56 7.34 -11.45 4.49
C LEU A 56 5.85 -11.65 4.23
N LEU A 57 5.40 -11.51 2.99
CA LEU A 57 4.01 -11.76 2.61
C LEU A 57 3.63 -13.22 2.81
N GLU A 58 4.44 -14.17 2.33
CA GLU A 58 4.21 -15.60 2.48
C GLU A 58 4.12 -16.01 3.95
N ASN A 59 5.04 -15.51 4.78
CA ASN A 59 5.02 -15.76 6.22
C ASN A 59 3.78 -15.14 6.87
N SER A 60 3.41 -13.92 6.50
CA SER A 60 2.22 -13.26 7.06
C SER A 60 0.94 -14.05 6.75
N VAL A 61 0.78 -14.51 5.51
CA VAL A 61 -0.37 -15.32 5.10
C VAL A 61 -0.40 -16.66 5.85
N ARG A 62 0.74 -17.35 5.97
CA ARG A 62 0.84 -18.61 6.73
C ARG A 62 0.54 -18.41 8.22
N SER A 63 1.06 -17.35 8.82
CA SER A 63 0.79 -17.02 10.21
C SER A 63 -0.70 -16.75 10.46
N ILE A 64 -1.37 -16.04 9.56
CA ILE A 64 -2.83 -15.83 9.64
C ILE A 64 -3.55 -17.17 9.63
N GLN A 65 -3.23 -18.07 8.68
CA GLN A 65 -3.86 -19.39 8.62
C GLN A 65 -3.69 -20.18 9.92
N ILE A 66 -2.47 -20.25 10.45
CA ILE A 66 -2.18 -20.97 11.69
C ILE A 66 -2.94 -20.35 12.88
N ILE A 67 -2.91 -19.02 13.00
CA ILE A 67 -3.59 -18.32 14.10
C ILE A 67 -5.10 -18.52 14.02
N THR A 68 -5.69 -18.49 12.81
CA THR A 68 -7.11 -18.77 12.60
C THR A 68 -7.47 -20.19 13.04
N GLU A 69 -6.68 -21.20 12.66
CA GLU A 69 -6.90 -22.60 13.09
C GLU A 69 -6.77 -22.77 14.61
N ILE A 70 -5.77 -22.13 15.22
CA ILE A 70 -5.60 -22.10 16.67
C ILE A 70 -6.84 -21.46 17.30
N LEU A 71 -7.30 -20.33 16.77
CA LEU A 71 -8.46 -19.63 17.30
C LEU A 71 -9.69 -20.53 17.28
N TYR A 72 -9.99 -21.21 16.18
CA TYR A 72 -11.10 -22.16 16.13
C TYR A 72 -10.93 -23.35 17.10
N SER A 73 -9.71 -23.80 17.34
CA SER A 73 -9.44 -24.97 18.18
C SER A 73 -9.45 -24.70 19.68
N VAL A 74 -8.97 -23.53 20.11
CA VAL A 74 -8.74 -23.22 21.54
C VAL A 74 -9.41 -21.94 22.03
N TYR A 75 -10.39 -21.41 21.29
CA TYR A 75 -11.09 -20.18 21.68
C TYR A 75 -11.67 -20.27 23.09
N ASN A 76 -11.36 -19.28 23.91
CA ASN A 76 -11.97 -19.11 25.23
C ASN A 76 -12.53 -17.70 25.36
N LYS A 77 -13.86 -17.60 25.35
CA LYS A 77 -14.60 -16.33 25.46
C LYS A 77 -14.27 -15.56 26.74
N ASP A 78 -14.01 -16.24 27.85
CA ASP A 78 -13.79 -15.62 29.15
C ASP A 78 -12.41 -14.92 29.22
N LEU A 79 -11.50 -15.30 28.32
CA LEU A 79 -10.18 -14.68 28.17
C LEU A 79 -10.14 -13.62 27.06
N SER A 80 -11.23 -13.45 26.30
CA SER A 80 -11.29 -12.57 25.14
C SER A 80 -11.36 -11.10 25.56
N LYS A 81 -10.30 -10.34 25.28
CA LYS A 81 -10.25 -8.88 25.53
C LYS A 81 -11.05 -8.07 24.50
N MET A 82 -11.43 -8.69 23.38
CA MET A 82 -12.20 -8.05 22.30
C MET A 82 -13.71 -8.14 22.53
N GLY A 83 -14.16 -8.85 23.56
CA GLY A 83 -15.59 -9.07 23.83
C GLY A 83 -16.28 -9.98 22.81
N ALA A 84 -15.51 -10.73 22.02
CA ALA A 84 -16.07 -11.72 21.11
C ALA A 84 -16.60 -12.94 21.90
N TYR A 85 -17.66 -13.55 21.39
CA TYR A 85 -18.36 -14.67 22.05
C TYR A 85 -17.85 -16.04 21.59
N ASP A 86 -17.37 -16.11 20.35
CA ASP A 86 -16.78 -17.28 19.71
C ASP A 86 -15.65 -16.86 18.74
N ALA A 87 -14.96 -17.86 18.16
CA ALA A 87 -13.88 -17.65 17.21
C ALA A 87 -14.35 -16.91 15.94
N GLU A 88 -15.54 -17.20 15.44
CA GLU A 88 -16.10 -16.56 14.24
C GLU A 88 -16.34 -15.07 14.48
N THR A 89 -16.94 -14.71 15.61
CA THR A 89 -17.16 -13.32 16.02
C THR A 89 -15.84 -12.60 16.20
N ALA A 90 -14.83 -13.26 16.79
CA ALA A 90 -13.50 -12.67 16.94
C ALA A 90 -12.84 -12.37 15.59
N LEU A 91 -12.92 -13.30 14.63
CA LEU A 91 -12.38 -13.08 13.27
C LEU A 91 -13.12 -11.94 12.56
N ALA A 92 -14.44 -11.91 12.62
CA ALA A 92 -15.22 -10.82 12.02
C ALA A 92 -14.89 -9.45 12.62
N MET A 93 -14.61 -9.38 13.93
CA MET A 93 -14.15 -8.15 14.57
C MET A 93 -12.73 -7.75 14.11
N ILE A 94 -11.81 -8.71 14.00
CA ILE A 94 -10.46 -8.47 13.49
C ILE A 94 -10.52 -7.93 12.05
N GLU A 95 -11.32 -8.55 11.17
CA GLU A 95 -11.50 -8.10 9.79
C GLU A 95 -12.03 -6.66 9.70
N ARG A 96 -12.96 -6.29 10.58
CA ARG A 96 -13.48 -4.91 10.65
C ARG A 96 -12.45 -3.89 11.13
N MET A 97 -11.41 -4.32 11.86
CA MET A 97 -10.33 -3.45 12.32
C MET A 97 -9.27 -3.19 11.23
N ILE A 98 -9.10 -4.12 10.28
CA ILE A 98 -8.07 -4.04 9.22
C ILE A 98 -8.11 -2.69 8.47
N PRO A 99 -9.27 -2.18 7.99
CA PRO A 99 -9.31 -0.91 7.27
C PRO A 99 -8.84 0.29 8.09
N ASN A 100 -9.07 0.30 9.41
CA ASN A 100 -8.65 1.39 10.29
C ASN A 100 -7.13 1.37 10.49
N ILE A 101 -6.58 0.18 10.69
CA ILE A 101 -5.12 -0.03 10.81
C ILE A 101 -4.41 0.36 9.51
N LEU A 102 -4.93 -0.07 8.35
CA LEU A 102 -4.36 0.27 7.04
C LEU A 102 -4.42 1.77 6.73
N LYS A 103 -5.38 2.50 7.32
CA LYS A 103 -5.48 3.96 7.21
C LYS A 103 -4.61 4.70 8.24
N GLY A 104 -3.89 3.98 9.12
CA GLY A 104 -3.08 4.57 10.19
C GLY A 104 -3.91 5.22 11.30
N ILE A 105 -5.20 4.88 11.40
CA ILE A 105 -6.10 5.41 12.42
C ILE A 105 -6.02 4.45 13.61
N SER A 106 -5.24 4.84 14.62
CA SER A 106 -5.12 4.12 15.91
C SER A 106 -6.24 4.49 16.87
#